data_AF-A0A958UIM7-F1
#
_entry.id   AF-A0A958UIM7-F1
#
_cell.length_a   1.000
_cell.length_b   1.000
_cell.length_c   1.000
_cell.angle_alpha   90.00
_cell.angle_beta   90.00
_cell.angle_gamma   90.00
#
_symmetry.space_group_name_H-M   'P 1'
#
loop_
_entity.id
_entity.type
_entity.pdbx_description
1 polymer ?
#
loop_
_entity_poly.entity_id
_entity_poly.type
_entity_poly.pdbx_seq_one_letter_code
_entity_poly.pdbx_strand_id
1 'polypeptide(L)'
;MQEINYIKHLNSVFVQFSKDNHLNPTHISLYMALFQIWNNNRFPESFHINREEVMKLSKVGSKSTYHRCLKELDNHGYILYRPSHNPFKGSKIKMLKFGTTSGQVVDLNSPISGQEVGPLYKHIQTNKKVNKEQVFKNSNSQNEEASSNFKATVPKQDNLQVTNNKNYNEPL
;
A
#
# COMPACT_ATOMS: atom_id res chain seq x y z
N MET A 1 -5.50 -5.26 29.50
CA MET A 1 -5.20 -4.38 28.34
C MET A 1 -6.49 -4.14 27.60
N GLN A 2 -6.80 -2.88 27.25
CA GLN A 2 -7.99 -2.56 26.45
C GLN A 2 -7.85 -3.14 25.04
N GLU A 3 -8.88 -3.87 24.62
CA GLU A 3 -8.97 -4.50 23.31
C GLU A 3 -9.13 -3.44 22.21
N ILE A 4 -8.40 -3.59 21.10
CA ILE A 4 -8.54 -2.72 19.94
C ILE A 4 -9.77 -3.15 19.16
N ASN A 5 -10.74 -2.26 19.03
CA ASN A 5 -11.82 -2.46 18.07
C ASN A 5 -11.33 -2.04 16.67
N TYR A 6 -11.08 -3.04 15.80
CA TYR A 6 -10.59 -2.85 14.43
C TYR A 6 -11.39 -1.80 13.66
N ILE A 7 -12.73 -1.90 13.68
CA ILE A 7 -13.62 -1.04 12.87
C ILE A 7 -13.60 0.39 13.39
N LYS A 8 -13.73 0.60 14.70
CA LYS A 8 -13.71 1.93 15.31
C LYS A 8 -12.36 2.61 15.11
N HIS A 9 -11.27 1.87 15.26
CA HIS A 9 -9.93 2.38 15.01
C HIS A 9 -9.77 2.82 13.56
N LEU A 10 -10.11 1.94 12.61
CA LEU A 10 -9.97 2.23 11.19
C LEU A 10 -10.82 3.44 10.76
N ASN A 11 -12.08 3.51 11.21
CA ASN A 11 -12.95 4.65 10.92
C ASN A 11 -12.37 5.95 11.48
N SER A 12 -11.82 5.92 12.69
CA SER A 12 -11.23 7.11 13.31
C SER A 12 -9.97 7.56 12.59
N VAL A 13 -9.13 6.62 12.14
CA VAL A 13 -7.97 6.92 11.30
C VAL A 13 -8.39 7.56 9.98
N PHE A 14 -9.44 7.07 9.32
CA PHE A 14 -9.93 7.68 8.08
C PHE A 14 -10.42 9.12 8.28
N VAL A 15 -11.02 9.44 9.43
CA VAL A 15 -11.37 10.83 9.78
C VAL A 15 -10.12 11.69 9.95
N GLN A 16 -9.02 11.15 10.46
CA GLN A 16 -7.77 11.91 10.56
C GLN A 16 -7.07 12.07 9.21
N PHE A 17 -7.06 11.02 8.38
CA PHE A 17 -6.52 11.10 7.02
C PHE A 17 -7.22 12.15 6.16
N SER A 18 -8.53 12.36 6.33
CA SER A 18 -9.27 13.35 5.54
C SER A 18 -9.00 14.80 5.97
N LYS A 19 -8.48 15.01 7.18
CA LYS A 19 -8.18 16.34 7.75
C LYS A 19 -6.69 16.70 7.64
N ASP A 20 -5.84 15.69 7.51
CA ASP A 20 -4.38 15.85 7.54
C ASP A 20 -3.81 16.07 6.12
N ASN A 21 -3.52 17.33 5.82
CA ASN A 21 -2.95 17.73 4.53
C ASN A 21 -1.47 17.34 4.35
N HIS A 22 -0.79 16.87 5.41
CA HIS A 22 0.61 16.45 5.31
C HIS A 22 0.74 15.02 4.76
N LEU A 23 -0.35 14.25 4.73
CA LEU A 23 -0.35 12.90 4.19
C LEU A 23 -0.53 12.90 2.68
N ASN A 24 0.24 12.04 2.03
CA ASN A 24 0.05 11.69 0.62
C ASN A 24 -0.41 10.22 0.50
N PRO A 25 -0.82 9.74 -0.69
CA PRO A 25 -1.29 8.37 -0.87
C PRO A 25 -0.29 7.29 -0.42
N THR A 26 1.02 7.59 -0.49
CA THR A 26 2.06 6.65 -0.02
C THR A 26 2.03 6.48 1.49
N HIS A 27 1.78 7.56 2.24
CA HIS A 27 1.61 7.48 3.70
C HIS A 27 0.43 6.59 4.07
N ILE A 28 -0.72 6.82 3.42
CA ILE A 28 -1.95 6.05 3.67
C ILE A 28 -1.71 4.58 3.37
N SER A 29 -1.12 4.26 2.22
CA SER A 29 -0.78 2.89 1.84
C SER A 29 0.18 2.22 2.83
N LEU A 30 1.20 2.96 3.28
CA LEU A 30 2.18 2.46 4.24
C LEU A 30 1.56 2.21 5.62
N TYR A 31 0.74 3.13 6.11
CA TYR A 31 0.00 2.95 7.35
C TYR A 31 -0.94 1.74 7.28
N MET A 32 -1.63 1.54 6.15
CA MET A 32 -2.52 0.38 5.95
C MET A 32 -1.77 -0.95 5.94
N ALA A 33 -0.59 -1.01 5.32
CA ALA A 33 0.27 -2.19 5.42
C ALA A 33 0.69 -2.49 6.87
N LEU A 34 1.09 -1.46 7.63
CA LEU A 34 1.45 -1.62 9.05
C LEU A 34 0.24 -2.05 9.90
N PHE A 35 -0.93 -1.47 9.65
CA PHE A 35 -2.16 -1.81 10.34
C PHE A 35 -2.59 -3.25 10.08
N GLN A 36 -2.45 -3.74 8.84
CA GLN A 36 -2.70 -5.13 8.51
C GLN A 36 -1.77 -6.08 9.27
N ILE A 37 -0.46 -5.77 9.33
CA ILE A 37 0.51 -6.56 10.10
C ILE A 37 0.15 -6.52 11.60
N TRP A 38 -0.21 -5.36 12.13
CA TRP A 38 -0.60 -5.20 13.53
C TRP A 38 -1.83 -6.03 13.89
N ASN A 39 -2.85 -6.02 13.03
CA ASN A 39 -4.05 -6.85 13.16
C ASN A 39 -3.73 -8.36 13.11
N ASN A 40 -2.90 -8.79 12.17
CA ASN A 40 -2.50 -10.19 12.04
C ASN A 40 -1.78 -10.70 13.30
N ASN A 41 -1.05 -9.83 13.98
CA ASN A 41 -0.38 -10.12 15.25
C ASN A 41 -1.27 -9.93 16.50
N ARG A 42 -2.58 -9.70 16.33
CA ARG A 42 -3.55 -9.47 17.42
C ARG A 42 -3.26 -8.22 18.27
N PHE A 43 -2.87 -7.14 17.59
CA PHE A 43 -2.68 -5.81 18.17
C PHE A 43 -1.72 -5.74 19.38
N PRO A 44 -0.49 -6.28 19.28
CA PRO A 44 0.49 -6.17 20.36
C PRO A 44 0.85 -4.71 20.62
N GLU A 45 1.38 -4.39 21.80
CA GLU A 45 1.82 -3.01 22.08
C GLU A 45 2.87 -2.50 21.09
N SER A 46 3.76 -3.38 20.62
CA SER A 46 4.72 -3.08 19.56
C SER A 46 5.09 -4.36 18.82
N PHE A 47 5.56 -4.23 17.57
CA PHE A 47 5.95 -5.37 16.73
C PHE A 47 7.14 -5.00 15.85
N HIS A 48 7.86 -6.02 15.38
CA HIS A 48 8.95 -5.85 14.43
C HIS A 48 8.43 -5.99 13.01
N ILE A 49 9.02 -5.24 12.09
CA ILE A 49 8.68 -5.27 10.67
C ILE A 49 9.89 -5.64 9.82
N ASN A 50 9.65 -6.48 8.82
CA ASN A 50 10.58 -6.68 7.72
C ASN A 50 10.33 -5.60 6.65
N ARG A 51 11.40 -4.96 6.16
CA ARG A 51 11.28 -3.87 5.18
C ARG A 51 10.69 -4.35 3.86
N GLU A 52 11.20 -5.46 3.32
CA GLU A 52 10.77 -6.03 2.04
C GLU A 52 9.28 -6.37 2.06
N GLU A 53 8.80 -6.96 3.16
CA GLU A 53 7.39 -7.28 3.37
C GLU A 53 6.52 -6.01 3.36
N VAL A 54 6.87 -5.01 4.17
CA VAL A 54 6.09 -3.77 4.27
C VAL A 54 6.08 -3.02 2.94
N MET A 55 7.21 -2.94 2.24
CA MET A 55 7.29 -2.33 0.91
C MET A 55 6.37 -3.05 -0.09
N LYS A 56 6.35 -4.39 -0.08
CA LYS A 56 5.48 -5.19 -0.95
C LYS A 56 3.99 -5.00 -0.65
N LEU A 57 3.60 -4.97 0.62
CA LEU A 57 2.22 -4.75 1.06
C LEU A 57 1.74 -3.33 0.72
N SER A 58 2.57 -2.32 0.99
CA SER A 58 2.27 -0.90 0.73
C SER A 58 2.44 -0.47 -0.74
N LYS A 59 2.91 -1.37 -1.61
CA LYS A 59 3.20 -1.08 -3.03
C LYS A 59 4.23 0.04 -3.22
N VAL A 60 5.14 0.22 -2.26
CA VAL A 60 6.22 1.20 -2.37
C VAL A 60 7.45 0.55 -3.00
N GLY A 61 7.83 1.02 -4.19
CA GLY A 61 9.00 0.50 -4.91
C GLY A 61 10.34 1.12 -4.50
N SER A 62 10.32 2.33 -3.93
CA SER A 62 11.54 3.07 -3.59
C SER A 62 11.87 3.02 -2.10
N LYS A 63 13.11 2.63 -1.77
CA LYS A 63 13.63 2.61 -0.40
C LYS A 63 13.65 4.02 0.22
N SER A 64 14.03 5.03 -0.55
CA SER A 64 14.07 6.41 -0.04
C SER A 64 12.67 6.92 0.30
N THR A 65 11.69 6.65 -0.57
CA THR A 65 10.28 6.97 -0.33
C THR A 65 9.75 6.23 0.90
N TYR A 66 10.04 4.94 1.02
CA TYR A 66 9.66 4.14 2.19
C TYR A 66 10.16 4.77 3.49
N HIS A 67 11.47 5.07 3.58
CA HIS A 67 12.05 5.61 4.81
C HIS A 67 11.57 7.03 5.11
N ARG A 68 11.37 7.86 4.09
CA ARG A 68 10.82 9.22 4.25
C ARG A 68 9.40 9.16 4.82
N CYS A 69 8.49 8.45 4.16
CA CYS A 69 7.10 8.37 4.60
C CYS A 69 6.93 7.66 5.95
N LEU A 70 7.80 6.70 6.29
CA LEU A 70 7.77 6.06 7.60
C LEU A 70 8.15 7.04 8.73
N LYS A 71 9.15 7.91 8.49
CA LYS A 71 9.51 8.99 9.42
C LYS A 71 8.44 10.08 9.50
N GLU A 72 7.82 10.43 8.37
CA GLU A 72 6.73 11.41 8.34
C GLU A 72 5.50 10.88 9.11
N LEU A 73 5.14 9.60 8.98
CA LEU A 73 4.08 8.98 9.80
C LEU A 73 4.39 8.99 11.31
N ASP A 74 5.66 8.82 11.68
CA ASP A 74 6.14 8.92 13.07
C ASP A 74 6.01 10.36 13.58
N ASN A 75 6.50 11.33 12.81
CA ASN A 75 6.42 12.75 13.13
C ASN A 75 4.98 13.26 13.25
N HIS A 76 4.05 12.76 12.43
CA HIS A 76 2.64 13.16 12.47
C HIS A 76 1.82 12.39 13.52
N GLY A 77 2.45 11.52 14.32
CA GLY A 77 1.76 10.85 15.43
C GLY A 77 0.78 9.77 14.99
N TYR A 78 1.06 9.05 13.90
CA TYR A 78 0.30 7.85 13.53
C TYR A 78 0.91 6.57 14.07
N ILE A 79 2.24 6.55 14.16
CA ILE A 79 3.04 5.42 14.63
C ILE A 79 4.18 5.94 15.52
N LEU A 80 4.83 5.05 16.25
CA LEU A 80 6.15 5.26 16.83
C LEU A 80 7.15 4.38 16.08
N TYR A 81 8.12 5.00 15.41
CA TYR A 81 9.12 4.29 14.61
C TYR A 81 10.48 4.19 15.32
N ARG A 82 10.99 2.96 15.46
CA ARG A 82 12.33 2.69 16.01
C ARG A 82 13.17 1.93 14.98
N PRO A 83 14.04 2.61 14.23
CA PRO A 83 14.84 1.98 13.18
C PRO A 83 15.83 0.97 13.77
N SER A 84 16.13 -0.06 12.97
CA SER A 84 17.15 -1.06 13.28
C SER A 84 17.95 -1.34 12.03
N HIS A 85 19.27 -1.46 12.19
CA HIS A 85 20.20 -1.85 11.13
C HIS A 85 20.37 -3.37 11.05
N ASN A 86 19.81 -4.14 11.99
CA ASN A 86 19.92 -5.59 12.01
C ASN A 86 18.79 -6.23 11.17
N PRO A 87 19.10 -6.89 10.05
CA PRO A 87 18.10 -7.49 9.17
C PRO A 87 17.31 -8.63 9.82
N PHE A 88 17.87 -9.32 10.82
CA PHE A 88 17.21 -10.41 11.55
C PHE A 88 16.24 -9.90 12.63
N LYS A 89 16.45 -8.68 13.14
CA LYS A 89 15.53 -8.06 14.12
C LYS A 89 14.46 -7.22 13.44
N GLY A 90 14.77 -6.57 12.32
CA GLY A 90 13.88 -5.61 11.68
C GLY A 90 13.69 -4.34 12.51
N SER A 91 13.02 -3.34 11.93
CA SER A 91 12.67 -2.13 12.68
C SER A 91 11.47 -2.39 13.58
N LYS A 92 11.35 -1.66 14.69
CA LYS A 92 10.24 -1.82 15.64
C LYS A 92 9.22 -0.69 15.47
N ILE A 93 7.94 -1.05 15.49
CA ILE A 93 6.78 -0.16 15.31
C ILE A 93 5.83 -0.31 16.49
N LYS A 94 5.24 0.79 16.93
CA LYS A 94 4.03 0.81 17.77
C LYS A 94 2.98 1.66 17.06
N MET A 95 1.77 1.13 16.89
CA MET A 95 0.66 1.88 16.29
C MET A 95 0.02 2.75 17.38
N LEU A 96 -0.25 4.02 17.06
CA LEU A 96 -1.02 4.88 17.95
C LEU A 96 -2.51 4.57 17.80
N LYS A 97 -3.25 4.55 18.91
CA LYS A 97 -4.64 4.08 18.98
C LYS A 97 -5.59 5.26 18.74
N PHE A 98 -6.56 5.08 17.84
CA PHE A 98 -7.57 6.10 17.53
C PHE A 98 -8.97 5.54 17.81
N GLY A 99 -9.89 6.36 18.32
CA GLY A 99 -11.29 5.95 18.50
C GLY A 99 -11.55 4.85 19.54
N THR A 100 -10.54 4.47 20.33
CA THR A 100 -10.71 3.53 21.45
C THR A 100 -11.10 4.34 22.69
N THR A 101 -12.40 4.49 22.94
CA THR A 101 -12.89 5.12 24.18
C THR A 101 -12.64 4.18 25.36
N SER A 102 -11.64 4.50 26.18
CA SER A 102 -11.63 4.20 27.62
C SER A 102 -10.50 5.00 28.32
N GLY A 103 -10.77 6.27 28.58
CA GLY A 103 -10.25 7.00 29.75
C GLY A 103 -8.73 7.08 29.96
N GLN A 104 -7.91 7.30 28.93
CA GLN A 104 -6.55 7.81 29.16
C GLN A 104 -6.23 8.95 28.20
N VAL A 105 -6.14 10.14 28.80
CA VAL A 105 -5.46 11.31 28.25
C VAL A 105 -3.97 10.96 28.20
N VAL A 106 -3.48 10.55 27.04
CA VAL A 106 -2.07 10.72 26.72
C VAL A 106 -1.97 11.95 25.83
N ASP A 107 -1.51 12.99 26.50
CA ASP A 107 -1.21 14.33 26.04
C ASP A 107 -0.58 14.35 24.64
N LEU A 108 -1.38 14.76 23.64
CA LEU A 108 -0.89 15.44 22.46
C LEU A 108 -1.66 16.76 22.39
N ASN A 109 -1.01 17.85 22.80
CA ASN A 109 -1.49 19.22 22.66
C ASN A 109 -1.78 19.53 21.18
N SER A 110 -3.04 19.37 20.78
CA SER A 110 -3.63 20.09 19.65
C SER A 110 -5.13 20.24 19.92
N PRO A 111 -5.68 21.46 19.96
CA PRO A 111 -7.08 21.68 20.34
C PRO A 111 -7.98 21.30 19.17
N ILE A 112 -8.51 20.08 19.17
CA ILE A 112 -9.63 19.72 18.29
C ILE A 112 -10.91 20.06 19.06
N SER A 113 -11.29 21.33 18.99
CA SER A 113 -12.66 21.79 19.23
C SER A 113 -13.59 21.15 18.19
N GLY A 114 -14.77 20.72 18.64
CA GLY A 114 -15.89 20.38 17.77
C GLY A 114 -16.22 18.88 17.73
N GLN A 115 -17.07 18.47 18.67
CA GLN A 115 -17.97 17.35 18.45
C GLN A 115 -18.88 17.68 17.27
N GLU A 116 -18.82 16.91 16.19
CA GLU A 116 -19.93 16.81 15.24
C GLU A 116 -20.10 15.34 14.85
N VAL A 117 -21.20 14.76 15.36
CA VAL A 117 -21.67 13.43 15.00
C VAL A 117 -22.52 13.60 13.75
N GLY A 118 -21.95 13.33 12.58
CA GLY A 118 -22.70 13.36 11.33
C GLY A 118 -21.94 12.63 10.22
N PRO A 119 -22.54 11.62 9.56
CA PRO A 119 -21.93 11.03 8.38
C PRO A 119 -22.12 11.98 7.18
N LEU A 120 -21.10 12.79 6.85
CA LEU A 120 -21.08 13.51 5.58
C LEU A 120 -20.56 12.60 4.46
N TYR A 121 -21.35 11.59 4.10
CA TYR A 121 -21.23 10.95 2.79
C TYR A 121 -22.23 11.62 1.86
N LYS A 122 -21.81 12.66 1.13
CA LYS A 122 -22.58 13.13 -0.05
C LYS A 122 -22.48 12.04 -1.11
N HIS A 123 -23.53 11.22 -1.21
CA HIS A 123 -23.72 10.24 -2.26
C HIS A 123 -23.69 10.94 -3.63
N ILE A 124 -22.62 10.71 -4.39
CA ILE A 124 -22.59 11.05 -5.82
C ILE A 124 -23.50 10.02 -6.52
N GLN A 125 -24.69 10.46 -6.95
CA GLN A 125 -25.53 9.71 -7.88
C GLN A 125 -25.04 9.98 -9.30
N THR A 126 -24.23 9.08 -9.84
CA THR A 126 -23.94 9.05 -11.27
C THR A 126 -25.05 8.29 -12.01
N ASN A 127 -25.85 9.03 -12.77
CA ASN A 127 -26.81 8.47 -13.73
C ASN A 127 -26.07 7.65 -14.80
N LYS A 128 -26.07 6.32 -14.67
CA LYS A 128 -25.69 5.42 -15.77
C LYS A 128 -26.85 5.33 -16.75
N LYS A 129 -26.70 5.97 -17.92
CA LYS A 129 -27.43 5.57 -19.13
C LYS A 129 -27.00 4.13 -19.48
N VAL A 130 -27.96 3.21 -19.38
CA VAL A 130 -27.82 1.82 -19.81
C VAL A 130 -27.96 1.76 -21.33
N ASN A 131 -26.91 1.32 -22.02
CA ASN A 131 -27.04 0.65 -23.31
C ASN A 131 -26.53 -0.80 -23.13
N LYS A 132 -27.47 -1.74 -23.19
CA LYS A 132 -27.28 -3.19 -23.46
C LYS A 132 -26.56 -3.37 -24.80
N GLU A 133 -25.87 -4.44 -25.17
CA GLU A 133 -25.46 -5.74 -24.63
C GLU A 133 -24.52 -6.30 -25.72
N GLN A 134 -23.43 -6.99 -25.40
CA GLN A 134 -23.00 -8.14 -26.22
C GLN A 134 -22.46 -9.25 -25.32
N VAL A 135 -23.18 -10.36 -25.40
CA VAL A 135 -23.04 -11.62 -24.67
C VAL A 135 -21.92 -12.45 -25.31
N PHE A 136 -21.04 -13.05 -24.49
CA PHE A 136 -20.35 -14.28 -24.89
C PHE A 136 -20.47 -15.34 -23.80
N LYS A 137 -20.94 -16.51 -24.24
CA LYS A 137 -21.34 -17.69 -23.45
C LYS A 137 -20.11 -18.48 -22.99
N ASN A 138 -20.16 -18.98 -21.75
CA ASN A 138 -19.33 -20.08 -21.28
C ASN A 138 -19.99 -21.43 -21.63
N SER A 139 -19.21 -22.44 -21.99
CA SER A 139 -19.52 -23.87 -21.75
C SER A 139 -18.23 -24.72 -21.82
N ASN A 140 -17.92 -25.37 -20.67
CA ASN A 140 -17.22 -26.64 -20.37
C ASN A 140 -17.01 -27.64 -21.55
N SER A 141 -16.14 -28.67 -21.54
CA SER A 141 -15.04 -29.23 -20.73
C SER A 141 -14.55 -30.52 -21.45
N GLN A 142 -13.37 -31.05 -21.06
CA GLN A 142 -12.86 -32.44 -21.25
C GLN A 142 -12.34 -32.81 -22.66
N ASN A 143 -11.42 -33.74 -22.88
CA ASN A 143 -10.21 -34.30 -22.25
C ASN A 143 -9.57 -35.20 -23.36
N GLU A 144 -8.32 -35.63 -23.15
CA GLU A 144 -7.65 -36.82 -23.74
C GLU A 144 -6.83 -36.71 -25.06
N GLU A 145 -5.54 -37.03 -24.86
CA GLU A 145 -4.66 -37.98 -25.57
C GLU A 145 -4.06 -37.72 -26.97
N ALA A 146 -2.73 -37.51 -26.92
CA ALA A 146 -1.64 -38.25 -27.61
C ALA A 146 -1.49 -38.29 -29.15
N SER A 147 -0.29 -37.86 -29.56
CA SER A 147 0.60 -38.37 -30.64
C SER A 147 0.29 -38.03 -32.12
N SER A 148 1.17 -37.22 -32.74
CA SER A 148 1.95 -37.61 -33.94
C SER A 148 2.87 -36.48 -34.46
N ASN A 149 4.04 -36.88 -34.96
CA ASN A 149 5.19 -36.09 -35.40
C ASN A 149 4.95 -35.22 -36.65
N PHE A 150 5.62 -34.06 -36.79
CA PHE A 150 6.37 -33.64 -38.00
C PHE A 150 7.38 -32.50 -37.67
N LYS A 151 8.48 -32.46 -38.43
CA LYS A 151 9.79 -31.79 -38.16
C LYS A 151 9.91 -30.33 -38.62
N ALA A 152 10.91 -29.65 -38.01
CA ALA A 152 11.91 -28.71 -38.57
C ALA A 152 11.68 -27.17 -38.56
N THR A 153 12.64 -26.47 -37.92
CA THR A 153 13.30 -25.14 -38.21
C THR A 153 12.39 -23.90 -38.41
N VAL A 154 12.65 -22.69 -37.89
CA VAL A 154 13.80 -21.75 -38.04
C VAL A 154 13.76 -20.65 -36.89
N PRO A 155 14.50 -19.51 -36.89
CA PRO A 155 15.41 -19.08 -35.82
C PRO A 155 14.94 -17.86 -34.99
N LYS A 156 15.65 -17.56 -33.89
CA LYS A 156 15.55 -16.27 -33.18
C LYS A 156 16.20 -15.17 -34.03
N GLN A 157 15.49 -14.05 -34.25
CA GLN A 157 16.10 -12.78 -34.66
C GLN A 157 15.58 -11.65 -33.77
N ASP A 158 16.50 -11.11 -32.97
CA ASP A 158 16.39 -9.82 -32.28
C ASP A 158 16.59 -8.68 -33.30
N ASN A 159 15.65 -7.73 -33.35
CA ASN A 159 15.69 -6.56 -34.23
C ASN A 159 16.23 -5.31 -33.53
N LEU A 160 17.51 -5.30 -33.18
CA LEU A 160 18.25 -4.10 -32.79
C LEU A 160 19.36 -3.84 -33.80
N GLN A 161 19.10 -2.98 -34.79
CA GLN A 161 20.13 -2.45 -35.68
C GLN A 161 20.80 -1.23 -35.04
N VAL A 162 22.08 -1.38 -34.68
CA VAL A 162 22.97 -0.29 -34.31
C VAL A 162 23.73 0.11 -35.58
N THR A 163 23.53 1.34 -36.05
CA THR A 163 24.29 1.89 -37.18
C THR A 163 25.62 2.45 -36.70
N ASN A 164 26.71 1.72 -36.95
CA ASN A 164 28.07 2.23 -36.79
C ASN A 164 28.53 2.88 -38.10
N ASN A 165 28.39 4.20 -38.20
CA ASN A 165 29.16 4.99 -39.17
C ASN A 165 29.44 6.38 -38.58
N LYS A 166 30.60 6.52 -37.93
CA LYS A 166 31.22 7.81 -37.64
C LYS A 166 32.60 7.79 -38.30
N ASN A 167 32.80 8.64 -39.31
CA ASN A 167 34.06 8.82 -40.02
C ASN A 167 34.87 9.90 -39.28
N TYR A 168 36.12 9.60 -38.89
CA TYR A 168 36.97 10.44 -38.03
C TYR A 168 38.11 11.15 -38.79
N ASN A 169 37.96 11.39 -40.09
CA ASN A 169 39.03 11.97 -40.92
C ASN A 169 38.74 13.39 -41.42
N GLU A 170 38.25 14.29 -40.56
CA GLU A 170 38.31 15.73 -40.84
C GLU A 170 39.26 16.43 -39.84
N PRO A 171 40.20 17.26 -40.31
CA PRO A 171 41.07 18.03 -39.42
C PRO A 171 40.30 19.19 -38.78
N LEU A 172 40.66 19.47 -37.52
CA LEU A 172 40.13 20.54 -36.67
C LEU A 172 40.34 21.95 -37.25
#